data_AF-A0A1Y2SSN3-F1
#
_entry.id   AF-A0A1Y2SSN3-F1
#
_cell.length_a   1.000
_cell.length_b   1.000
_cell.length_c   1.000
_cell.angle_alpha   90.00
_cell.angle_beta   90.00
_cell.angle_gamma   90.00
#
_symmetry.space_group_name_H-M   'P 1'
#
loop_
_entity.id
_entity.type
_entity.pdbx_description
1 polymer ?
#
loop_
_entity_poly.entity_id
_entity_poly.type
_entity_poly.pdbx_seq_one_letter_code
_entity_poly.pdbx_strand_id
1 'polypeptide(L)'
;MAKGNFLTVGDKTTCGGAILTGTSNIKFYGKQAALEGSTVTCGRYSGTYSITGGVSSFLDKKIKLAGTLDSYSTCPCNSKLIHSIPDSYKKEFFLAGKSTMDHTEKEINKNDYKENATDKYNSNQNAQSDEKNEFKPLTLPHVIFKTKRKMDDYEADDMKCGDLTEQELKEVYGLTDVSAYVSVYKNVKYSKWVGGYYPAKIKNEERISFEEMTNILFDEFRGLSDIYSFWGEYKGLVRDLITHMQNGEGKVFINHLLNKALKEQILNDDSNENSTLLKIKDALKRNIDWKNSIYPENKINALNDAVKTSVLPKFNGWVDRINGLVISVHDTWSTHITLKALEVSGNKFRATVEYHVQDHFGLDDNDVLNVVYKQFRIFRIWFVLQRWEKLKFKPFITDMNVMIVIEGEK
;
A
#
# COMPACT_ATOMS: atom_id res chain seq x y z
N MET A 1 15.86 -4.07 -19.38
CA MET A 1 14.45 -3.66 -19.20
C MET A 1 14.19 -2.41 -20.03
N ALA A 2 13.07 -2.35 -20.77
CA ALA A 2 12.72 -1.13 -21.52
C ALA A 2 11.98 -0.14 -20.60
N LYS A 3 12.33 1.15 -20.71
CA LYS A 3 11.66 2.26 -20.02
C LYS A 3 10.58 2.85 -20.95
N GLY A 4 9.35 2.95 -20.46
CA GLY A 4 8.20 3.57 -21.13
C GLY A 4 7.67 4.76 -20.36
N ASN A 5 6.81 5.58 -20.96
CA ASN A 5 6.16 6.71 -20.30
C ASN A 5 4.64 6.63 -20.44
N PHE A 6 3.91 7.10 -19.43
CA PHE A 6 2.46 7.24 -19.50
C PHE A 6 2.05 8.32 -20.48
N LEU A 7 0.86 8.17 -21.04
CA LEU A 7 0.32 9.03 -22.08
C LEU A 7 -0.89 9.82 -21.60
N THR A 8 -1.05 11.02 -22.14
CA THR A 8 -2.12 11.96 -21.78
C THR A 8 -2.81 12.54 -23.00
N VAL A 9 -4.00 13.11 -22.81
CA VAL A 9 -4.69 13.88 -23.85
C VAL A 9 -3.77 15.00 -24.37
N GLY A 10 -3.64 15.07 -25.68
CA GLY A 10 -2.78 16.01 -26.40
C GLY A 10 -1.41 15.45 -26.81
N ASP A 11 -0.98 14.30 -26.28
CA ASP A 11 0.25 13.63 -26.70
C ASP A 11 0.21 13.26 -28.18
N LYS A 12 1.36 13.34 -28.84
CA LYS A 12 1.45 13.19 -30.30
C LYS A 12 1.64 11.74 -30.71
N THR A 13 1.27 11.42 -31.94
CA THR A 13 1.62 10.14 -32.56
C THR A 13 2.80 10.33 -33.52
N THR A 14 3.56 9.26 -33.79
CA THR A 14 4.69 9.32 -34.73
C THR A 14 4.27 9.58 -36.18
N CYS A 15 2.98 9.44 -36.52
CA CYS A 15 2.44 9.78 -37.83
C CYS A 15 1.90 11.22 -37.93
N GLY A 16 2.06 12.04 -36.88
CA GLY A 16 1.63 13.45 -36.86
C GLY A 16 0.23 13.69 -36.28
N GLY A 17 -0.41 12.66 -35.75
CA GLY A 17 -1.70 12.75 -35.04
C GLY A 17 -1.55 13.13 -33.57
N ALA A 18 -2.67 13.09 -32.83
CA ALA A 18 -2.69 13.36 -31.39
C ALA A 18 -3.78 12.57 -30.66
N ILE A 19 -3.58 12.33 -29.36
CA ILE A 19 -4.57 11.75 -28.46
C ILE A 19 -5.63 12.80 -28.13
N LEU A 20 -6.91 12.46 -28.32
CA LEU A 20 -8.05 13.37 -28.18
C LEU A 20 -8.81 13.18 -26.88
N THR A 21 -9.01 11.93 -26.45
CA THR A 21 -9.77 11.60 -25.24
C THR A 21 -8.92 10.86 -24.23
N GLY A 22 -9.39 10.90 -22.99
CA GLY A 22 -8.78 10.23 -21.85
C GLY A 22 -9.84 10.10 -20.75
N THR A 23 -9.42 9.62 -19.59
CA THR A 23 -10.31 9.53 -18.43
C THR A 23 -10.32 10.82 -17.62
N SER A 24 -11.50 11.22 -17.14
CA SER A 24 -11.65 12.30 -16.18
C SER A 24 -11.24 11.89 -14.76
N ASN A 25 -11.14 10.58 -14.49
CA ASN A 25 -10.80 10.05 -13.17
C ASN A 25 -9.34 10.31 -12.87
N ILE A 26 -8.45 10.08 -13.85
CA ILE A 26 -7.00 10.18 -13.68
C ILE A 26 -6.46 11.36 -14.49
N LYS A 27 -5.71 12.24 -13.81
CA LYS A 27 -5.03 13.36 -14.48
C LYS A 27 -3.55 13.37 -14.12
N PHE A 28 -2.69 13.48 -15.12
CA PHE A 28 -1.28 13.78 -14.96
C PHE A 28 -1.04 15.26 -15.28
N TYR A 29 -0.56 16.03 -14.31
CA TYR A 29 -0.31 17.47 -14.46
C TYR A 29 -1.50 18.24 -15.06
N GLY A 30 -2.72 17.90 -14.60
CA GLY A 30 -3.97 18.51 -15.07
C GLY A 30 -4.48 17.99 -16.43
N LYS A 31 -3.72 17.15 -17.14
CA LYS A 31 -4.15 16.50 -18.39
C LYS A 31 -4.76 15.14 -18.09
N GLN A 32 -5.88 14.83 -18.74
CA GLN A 32 -6.51 13.51 -18.62
C GLN A 32 -5.58 12.40 -19.08
N ALA A 33 -5.48 11.33 -18.30
CA ALA A 33 -4.70 10.15 -18.66
C ALA A 33 -5.34 9.45 -19.86
N ALA A 34 -4.53 9.05 -20.82
CA ALA A 34 -4.97 8.24 -21.94
C ALA A 34 -5.11 6.78 -21.49
N LEU A 35 -6.17 6.13 -21.94
CA LEU A 35 -6.47 4.71 -21.70
C LEU A 35 -6.47 3.93 -23.01
N GLU A 36 -6.33 2.61 -22.93
CA GLU A 36 -6.75 1.71 -24.01
C GLU A 36 -8.19 2.05 -24.44
N GLY A 37 -8.41 2.16 -25.76
CA GLY A 37 -9.68 2.63 -26.35
C GLY A 37 -9.80 4.14 -26.52
N SER A 38 -8.92 4.96 -25.91
CA SER A 38 -8.94 6.42 -26.09
C SER A 38 -8.78 6.81 -27.55
N THR A 39 -9.46 7.86 -27.96
CA THR A 39 -9.50 8.27 -29.37
C THR A 39 -8.27 9.08 -29.76
N VAL A 40 -7.80 8.88 -31.00
CA VAL A 40 -6.61 9.53 -31.55
C VAL A 40 -6.85 9.91 -33.02
N THR A 41 -6.24 11.01 -33.47
CA THR A 41 -6.16 11.32 -34.91
C THR A 41 -4.94 10.66 -35.55
N CYS A 42 -4.96 10.57 -36.87
CA CYS A 42 -3.79 10.21 -37.68
C CYS A 42 -3.36 11.43 -38.51
N GLY A 43 -2.05 11.66 -38.64
CA GLY A 43 -1.54 12.75 -39.49
C GLY A 43 -1.50 12.42 -40.99
N ARG A 44 -1.82 11.17 -41.38
CA ARG A 44 -1.80 10.71 -42.77
C ARG A 44 -3.16 10.29 -43.34
N TYR A 45 -4.07 9.84 -42.48
CA TYR A 45 -5.36 9.31 -42.87
C TYR A 45 -6.47 10.05 -42.11
N SER A 46 -7.52 10.45 -42.82
CA SER A 46 -8.68 11.08 -42.22
C SER A 46 -9.47 10.10 -41.36
N GLY A 47 -10.01 10.57 -40.25
CA GLY A 47 -10.85 9.78 -39.35
C GLY A 47 -10.35 9.82 -37.91
N THR A 48 -11.12 9.16 -37.04
CA THR A 48 -10.78 8.98 -35.64
C THR A 48 -10.47 7.50 -35.42
N TYR A 49 -9.35 7.24 -34.75
CA TYR A 49 -8.86 5.91 -34.41
C TYR A 49 -8.81 5.77 -32.89
N SER A 50 -8.38 4.62 -32.41
CA SER A 50 -8.27 4.35 -30.97
C SER A 50 -6.85 3.91 -30.60
N ILE A 51 -6.52 4.05 -29.32
CA ILE A 51 -5.34 3.42 -28.73
C ILE A 51 -5.66 1.95 -28.48
N THR A 52 -4.76 1.04 -28.86
CA THR A 52 -4.80 -0.38 -28.50
C THR A 52 -3.58 -0.73 -27.65
N GLY A 53 -3.77 -1.60 -26.65
CA GLY A 53 -2.76 -1.96 -25.66
C GLY A 53 -2.57 -0.92 -24.56
N GLY A 54 -1.84 -1.30 -23.51
CA GLY A 54 -1.63 -0.47 -22.32
C GLY A 54 -0.80 -1.17 -21.24
N VAL A 55 -0.44 -0.42 -20.22
CA VAL A 55 0.42 -0.89 -19.12
C VAL A 55 -0.38 -1.84 -18.23
N SER A 56 0.04 -3.11 -18.15
CA SER A 56 -0.74 -4.18 -17.51
C SER A 56 -1.08 -3.93 -16.03
N SER A 57 -0.17 -3.26 -15.31
CA SER A 57 -0.29 -3.04 -13.87
C SER A 57 -1.02 -1.75 -13.49
N PHE A 58 -1.42 -0.92 -14.46
CA PHE A 58 -2.03 0.38 -14.22
C PHE A 58 -3.38 0.47 -14.94
N LEU A 59 -4.47 0.52 -14.19
CA LEU A 59 -5.83 0.38 -14.70
C LEU A 59 -6.75 1.48 -14.16
N ASP A 60 -7.60 2.05 -15.02
CA ASP A 60 -8.79 2.82 -14.65
C ASP A 60 -10.04 2.03 -15.03
N LYS A 61 -10.94 1.75 -14.09
CA LYS A 61 -12.17 0.94 -14.34
C LYS A 61 -11.89 -0.38 -15.09
N LYS A 62 -10.77 -1.04 -14.80
CA LYS A 62 -10.25 -2.26 -15.48
C LYS A 62 -9.74 -2.05 -16.91
N ILE A 63 -9.65 -0.81 -17.38
CA ILE A 63 -9.06 -0.42 -18.66
C ILE A 63 -7.62 0.05 -18.43
N LYS A 64 -6.67 -0.45 -19.21
CA LYS A 64 -5.24 -0.14 -19.02
C LYS A 64 -4.94 1.31 -19.35
N LEU A 65 -4.09 1.95 -18.55
CA LEU A 65 -3.49 3.23 -18.93
C LEU A 65 -2.60 3.01 -20.16
N ALA A 66 -2.63 3.97 -21.08
CA ALA A 66 -1.81 3.92 -22.27
C ALA A 66 -0.36 4.29 -21.95
N GLY A 67 0.58 3.58 -22.54
CA GLY A 67 2.01 3.79 -22.32
C GLY A 67 2.84 3.59 -23.59
N THR A 68 3.97 4.29 -23.70
CA THR A 68 4.77 4.33 -24.94
C THR A 68 5.37 2.99 -25.38
N LEU A 69 5.47 2.00 -24.50
CA LEU A 69 5.97 0.65 -24.84
C LEU A 69 4.86 -0.33 -25.23
N ASP A 70 3.64 -0.10 -24.75
CA ASP A 70 2.55 -1.08 -24.76
C ASP A 70 1.37 -0.66 -25.62
N SER A 71 1.35 0.61 -26.04
CA SER A 71 0.22 1.21 -26.72
C SER A 71 0.58 1.71 -28.12
N TYR A 72 -0.33 1.50 -29.06
CA TYR A 72 -0.23 1.95 -30.45
C TYR A 72 -1.57 2.50 -30.92
N SER A 73 -1.56 3.36 -31.95
CA SER A 73 -2.80 3.79 -32.61
C SER A 73 -3.29 2.73 -33.60
N THR A 74 -4.59 2.46 -33.61
CA THR A 74 -5.25 1.58 -34.61
C THR A 74 -5.37 2.20 -36.00
N CYS A 75 -4.82 3.41 -36.23
CA CYS A 75 -4.76 3.99 -37.57
C CYS A 75 -3.93 3.11 -38.52
N PRO A 76 -4.10 3.26 -39.86
CA PRO A 76 -3.35 2.44 -40.82
C PRO A 76 -1.82 2.58 -40.73
N CYS A 77 -1.31 3.62 -40.05
CA CYS A 77 0.12 3.77 -39.77
C CYS A 77 0.64 2.86 -38.65
N ASN A 78 -0.25 2.28 -37.83
CA ASN A 78 0.07 1.61 -36.57
C ASN A 78 1.04 2.43 -35.70
N SER A 79 0.77 3.74 -35.60
CA SER A 79 1.76 4.70 -35.09
C SER A 79 2.01 4.53 -33.59
N LYS A 80 3.27 4.65 -33.20
CA LYS A 80 3.67 4.80 -31.80
C LYS A 80 3.21 6.14 -31.24
N LEU A 81 3.18 6.23 -29.91
CA LEU A 81 2.73 7.38 -29.14
C LEU A 81 3.94 8.07 -28.51
N ILE A 82 3.92 9.40 -28.49
CA ILE A 82 5.02 10.27 -28.02
C ILE A 82 4.53 10.99 -26.77
N HIS A 83 5.12 10.62 -25.63
CA HIS A 83 4.79 11.20 -24.34
C HIS A 83 5.19 12.68 -24.24
N SER A 84 4.37 13.50 -23.58
CA SER A 84 4.74 14.87 -23.16
C SER A 84 5.07 14.99 -21.68
N ILE A 85 4.86 13.93 -20.90
CA ILE A 85 5.10 13.89 -19.45
C ILE A 85 6.25 12.93 -19.11
N PRO A 86 7.02 13.18 -18.03
CA PRO A 86 8.19 12.36 -17.71
C PRO A 86 7.85 11.09 -16.91
N ASP A 87 6.58 10.88 -16.52
CA ASP A 87 6.18 9.74 -15.69
C ASP A 87 6.35 8.42 -16.45
N SER A 88 7.32 7.65 -15.96
CA SER A 88 7.78 6.46 -16.62
C SER A 88 7.44 5.19 -15.87
N TYR A 89 7.41 4.08 -16.61
CA TYR A 89 7.25 2.73 -16.10
C TYR A 89 8.27 1.81 -16.77
N LYS A 90 8.51 0.63 -16.18
CA LYS A 90 9.35 -0.40 -16.79
C LYS A 90 8.50 -1.58 -17.22
N LYS A 91 8.79 -2.09 -18.42
CA LYS A 91 8.26 -3.37 -18.87
C LYS A 91 9.30 -4.45 -18.59
N GLU A 92 8.96 -5.39 -17.72
CA GLU A 92 9.74 -6.61 -17.56
C GLU A 92 9.43 -7.52 -18.74
N PHE A 93 10.46 -7.86 -19.52
CA PHE A 93 10.33 -8.89 -20.52
C PHE A 93 10.41 -10.22 -19.78
N PHE A 94 9.26 -10.80 -19.46
CA PHE A 94 9.21 -12.23 -19.17
C PHE A 94 9.53 -12.95 -20.48
N LEU A 95 10.81 -13.27 -20.68
CA LEU A 95 11.20 -14.23 -21.70
C LEU A 95 10.52 -15.55 -21.31
N ALA A 96 9.53 -15.95 -22.10
CA ALA A 96 8.97 -17.29 -22.01
C ALA A 96 10.08 -18.28 -22.35
N GLY A 97 10.71 -18.87 -21.33
CA GLY A 97 11.69 -19.94 -21.51
C GLY A 97 12.67 -20.12 -20.36
N LYS A 98 12.45 -21.19 -19.59
CA LYS A 98 13.27 -21.80 -18.52
C LYS A 98 13.24 -21.13 -17.15
N SER A 99 12.44 -21.78 -16.29
CA SER A 99 12.55 -21.79 -14.85
C SER A 99 13.99 -22.07 -14.40
N THR A 100 14.61 -21.06 -13.79
CA THR A 100 15.59 -21.25 -12.73
C THR A 100 15.13 -20.36 -11.59
N MET A 101 14.32 -20.94 -10.70
CA MET A 101 14.05 -20.37 -9.39
C MET A 101 15.37 -20.30 -8.65
N ASP A 102 15.90 -19.09 -8.48
CA ASP A 102 16.97 -18.84 -7.52
C ASP A 102 16.31 -18.41 -6.21
N HIS A 103 15.79 -19.41 -5.49
CA HIS A 103 15.39 -19.28 -4.11
C HIS A 103 16.67 -19.26 -3.27
N THR A 104 17.12 -18.08 -2.88
CA THR A 104 18.03 -17.96 -1.72
C THR A 104 17.18 -17.99 -0.46
N GLU A 105 16.75 -19.20 -0.11
CA GLU A 105 16.34 -19.56 1.25
C GLU A 105 17.57 -19.48 2.16
N LYS A 106 17.55 -18.59 3.15
CA LYS A 106 18.38 -18.77 4.35
C LYS A 106 17.71 -19.82 5.22
N GLU A 107 18.23 -21.03 5.12
CA GLU A 107 17.95 -22.16 5.98
C GLU A 107 18.05 -21.76 7.47
N ILE A 108 16.95 -21.92 8.21
CA ILE A 108 17.01 -22.10 9.66
C ILE A 108 16.95 -23.61 9.89
N ASN A 109 18.07 -24.13 10.36
CA ASN A 109 18.32 -25.52 10.73
C ASN A 109 17.19 -26.09 11.60
N LYS A 110 16.42 -27.03 11.04
CA LYS A 110 15.67 -28.04 11.77
C LYS A 110 16.61 -29.24 11.93
N ASN A 111 17.34 -29.30 13.03
CA ASN A 111 17.93 -30.53 13.56
C ASN A 111 18.29 -30.26 15.01
N ASP A 112 17.35 -30.55 15.90
CA ASP A 112 17.66 -31.20 17.17
C ASP A 112 16.37 -31.81 17.73
N TYR A 113 16.52 -33.04 18.24
CA TYR A 113 15.55 -33.88 18.93
C TYR A 113 14.59 -34.74 18.07
N LYS A 114 15.15 -35.83 17.52
CA LYS A 114 14.52 -37.15 17.57
C LYS A 114 15.56 -38.22 17.90
N GLU A 115 15.41 -38.83 19.08
CA GLU A 115 15.68 -40.21 19.50
C GLU A 115 15.51 -40.20 21.03
N ASN A 116 14.70 -41.04 21.70
CA ASN A 116 14.49 -42.46 21.52
C ASN A 116 13.18 -42.95 22.17
N ALA A 117 12.83 -44.19 21.80
CA ALA A 117 12.03 -45.19 22.51
C ALA A 117 10.55 -45.36 22.11
N THR A 118 10.38 -46.14 21.05
CA THR A 118 9.36 -47.20 20.96
C THR A 118 9.44 -48.16 22.16
N ASP A 119 8.33 -48.44 22.84
CA ASP A 119 7.59 -49.70 22.68
C ASP A 119 6.61 -50.01 23.83
N LYS A 120 5.56 -50.73 23.45
CA LYS A 120 4.62 -51.57 24.22
C LYS A 120 3.36 -50.94 24.81
N TYR A 121 2.29 -51.18 24.04
CA TYR A 121 1.00 -51.68 24.53
C TYR A 121 1.09 -52.39 25.88
N ASN A 122 0.34 -51.88 26.85
CA ASN A 122 -0.35 -52.72 27.82
C ASN A 122 -1.65 -52.05 28.22
N SER A 123 -2.74 -52.79 27.97
CA SER A 123 -4.04 -52.60 28.58
C SER A 123 -3.93 -52.55 30.09
N ASN A 124 -4.54 -51.55 30.72
CA ASN A 124 -5.22 -51.74 31.99
C ASN A 124 -6.36 -50.75 32.11
N GLN A 125 -7.56 -51.33 32.20
CA GLN A 125 -8.74 -50.70 32.75
C GLN A 125 -8.40 -50.23 34.18
N ASN A 126 -8.70 -48.97 34.48
CA ASN A 126 -9.15 -48.57 35.81
C ASN A 126 -10.13 -47.41 35.63
N ALA A 127 -11.38 -47.71 35.98
CA ALA A 127 -12.38 -46.73 36.35
C ALA A 127 -11.97 -46.06 37.68
N GLN A 128 -12.58 -44.89 37.96
CA GLN A 128 -12.34 -43.93 39.05
C GLN A 128 -11.35 -42.83 38.64
N SER A 129 -11.69 -41.55 38.66
CA SER A 129 -12.80 -40.84 39.27
C SER A 129 -13.00 -39.50 38.56
N ASP A 130 -14.25 -39.08 38.39
CA ASP A 130 -14.64 -37.71 38.02
C ASP A 130 -14.15 -36.71 39.07
N GLU A 131 -12.88 -36.32 39.01
CA GLU A 131 -12.44 -35.06 39.60
C GLU A 131 -12.94 -33.94 38.70
N LYS A 132 -13.82 -33.10 39.27
CA LYS A 132 -14.24 -31.82 38.72
C LYS A 132 -12.99 -30.98 38.45
N ASN A 133 -12.45 -31.07 37.24
CA ASN A 133 -11.47 -30.12 36.75
C ASN A 133 -12.22 -28.80 36.51
N GLU A 134 -12.33 -28.00 37.57
CA GLU A 134 -12.88 -26.65 37.51
C GLU A 134 -11.86 -25.78 36.78
N PHE A 135 -11.95 -25.77 35.44
CA PHE A 135 -11.03 -25.02 34.62
C PHE A 135 -11.20 -23.52 34.90
N LYS A 136 -10.10 -22.85 35.23
CA LYS A 136 -10.09 -21.40 35.43
C LYS A 136 -10.52 -20.68 34.14
N PRO A 137 -11.47 -19.74 34.20
CA PRO A 137 -11.86 -18.93 33.05
C PRO A 137 -10.70 -18.06 32.54
N LEU A 138 -10.63 -17.89 31.22
CA LEU A 138 -9.69 -16.94 30.61
C LEU A 138 -9.94 -15.53 31.14
N THR A 139 -8.87 -14.86 31.58
CA THR A 139 -8.93 -13.46 32.00
C THR A 139 -8.97 -12.54 30.77
N LEU A 140 -9.93 -11.62 30.74
CA LEU A 140 -10.11 -10.64 29.66
C LEU A 140 -9.86 -9.21 30.16
N PRO A 141 -9.39 -8.29 29.30
CA PRO A 141 -9.05 -8.51 27.89
C PRO A 141 -7.80 -9.37 27.70
N HIS A 142 -7.74 -10.15 26.62
CA HIS A 142 -6.60 -11.01 26.30
C HIS A 142 -6.01 -10.71 24.92
N VAL A 143 -4.71 -10.45 24.85
CA VAL A 143 -4.00 -10.23 23.59
C VAL A 143 -3.78 -11.59 22.90
N ILE A 144 -4.50 -11.82 21.81
CA ILE A 144 -4.39 -13.05 21.01
C ILE A 144 -3.11 -13.02 20.18
N PHE A 145 -2.80 -11.83 19.62
CA PHE A 145 -1.71 -11.67 18.69
C PHE A 145 -1.09 -10.27 18.78
N LYS A 146 0.23 -10.23 18.61
CA LYS A 146 1.01 -9.00 18.41
C LYS A 146 2.10 -9.23 17.39
N THR A 147 2.32 -8.25 16.52
CA THR A 147 3.48 -8.23 15.62
C THR A 147 4.80 -8.12 16.40
N LYS A 148 5.91 -8.47 15.75
CA LYS A 148 7.25 -8.23 16.32
C LYS A 148 7.61 -6.74 16.35
N ARG A 149 7.22 -6.01 15.30
CA ARG A 149 7.29 -4.54 15.24
C ARG A 149 6.34 -3.96 16.29
N LYS A 150 6.84 -2.99 17.06
CA LYS A 150 6.12 -2.36 18.17
C LYS A 150 5.14 -1.28 17.67
N MET A 151 4.12 -0.99 18.47
CA MET A 151 3.34 0.23 18.33
C MET A 151 4.19 1.44 18.68
N ASP A 152 3.82 2.61 18.17
CA ASP A 152 4.43 3.92 18.44
C ASP A 152 5.94 3.94 18.11
N ASP A 153 6.31 3.38 16.96
CA ASP A 153 7.71 3.19 16.56
C ASP A 153 8.30 4.37 15.79
N TYR A 154 8.47 5.50 16.48
CA TYR A 154 9.08 6.71 15.89
C TYR A 154 10.58 6.56 15.54
N GLU A 155 11.22 5.45 15.89
CA GLU A 155 12.64 5.17 15.61
C GLU A 155 12.84 4.37 14.32
N ALA A 156 11.75 4.03 13.61
CA ALA A 156 11.82 3.31 12.36
C ALA A 156 12.51 4.11 11.24
N ASP A 157 13.08 3.41 10.26
CA ASP A 157 13.87 4.04 9.19
C ASP A 157 13.05 4.99 8.30
N ASP A 158 11.76 4.70 8.12
CA ASP A 158 10.78 5.53 7.41
C ASP A 158 10.28 6.73 8.24
N MET A 159 10.61 6.79 9.53
CA MET A 159 10.25 7.87 10.45
C MET A 159 11.32 8.96 10.61
N LYS A 160 12.51 8.79 10.01
CA LYS A 160 13.58 9.81 10.00
C LYS A 160 13.16 11.07 9.22
N CYS A 161 13.62 12.24 9.65
CA CYS A 161 13.34 13.50 8.98
C CYS A 161 14.46 14.53 9.17
N GLY A 162 14.64 15.41 8.17
CA GLY A 162 15.57 16.54 8.25
C GLY A 162 17.04 16.16 8.48
N ASP A 163 17.43 14.94 8.12
CA ASP A 163 18.71 14.33 8.43
C ASP A 163 19.69 14.28 7.24
N LEU A 164 19.25 14.72 6.05
CA LEU A 164 20.06 14.72 4.84
C LEU A 164 20.37 16.12 4.32
N THR A 165 21.61 16.31 3.88
CA THR A 165 22.06 17.51 3.18
C THR A 165 21.63 17.53 1.71
N GLU A 166 21.69 18.71 1.09
CA GLU A 166 21.47 18.84 -0.36
C GLU A 166 22.45 17.99 -1.20
N GLN A 167 23.70 17.87 -0.74
CA GLN A 167 24.72 17.10 -1.44
C GLN A 167 24.37 15.61 -1.43
N GLU A 168 23.98 15.07 -0.27
CA GLU A 168 23.58 13.66 -0.14
C GLU A 168 22.36 13.33 -1.00
N LEU A 169 21.32 14.19 -0.97
CA LEU A 169 20.13 14.02 -1.80
C LEU A 169 20.48 13.90 -3.29
N LYS A 170 21.45 14.68 -3.77
CA LYS A 170 21.87 14.66 -5.18
C LYS A 170 22.80 13.51 -5.51
N GLU A 171 23.84 13.30 -4.71
CA GLU A 171 24.95 12.40 -5.02
C GLU A 171 24.63 10.95 -4.66
N VAL A 172 23.98 10.71 -3.52
CA VAL A 172 23.63 9.36 -3.04
C VAL A 172 22.30 8.92 -3.61
N TYR A 173 21.27 9.76 -3.53
CA TYR A 173 19.90 9.40 -3.94
C TYR A 173 19.55 9.82 -5.36
N GLY A 174 20.40 10.58 -6.05
CA GLY A 174 20.18 10.99 -7.44
C GLY A 174 19.04 12.00 -7.63
N LEU A 175 18.59 12.66 -6.56
CA LEU A 175 17.41 13.53 -6.53
C LEU A 175 17.71 14.90 -7.12
N THR A 176 18.03 14.94 -8.42
CA THR A 176 18.34 16.17 -9.17
C THR A 176 17.12 16.76 -9.90
N ASP A 177 16.14 15.91 -10.25
CA ASP A 177 14.81 16.28 -10.76
C ASP A 177 13.77 15.91 -9.70
N VAL A 178 13.29 16.89 -8.93
CA VAL A 178 12.37 16.66 -7.81
C VAL A 178 10.95 17.10 -8.16
N SER A 179 10.79 18.29 -8.73
CA SER A 179 9.48 18.90 -9.00
C SER A 179 9.32 19.21 -10.48
N ALA A 180 8.09 19.13 -10.99
CA ALA A 180 7.79 19.72 -12.28
C ALA A 180 7.97 21.22 -12.21
N TYR A 181 7.48 21.88 -11.17
CA TYR A 181 7.18 23.31 -11.21
C TYR A 181 8.28 24.21 -10.66
N VAL A 182 9.17 23.67 -9.84
CA VAL A 182 10.24 24.44 -9.19
C VAL A 182 11.59 23.73 -9.21
N SER A 183 12.67 24.51 -9.35
CA SER A 183 14.02 24.08 -9.02
C SER A 183 14.21 24.18 -7.51
N VAL A 184 13.95 23.08 -6.82
CA VAL A 184 13.94 22.98 -5.34
C VAL A 184 15.21 23.54 -4.71
N TYR A 185 16.38 23.16 -5.21
CA TYR A 185 17.66 23.57 -4.64
C TYR A 185 18.09 25.02 -4.96
N LYS A 186 17.40 25.68 -5.89
CA LYS A 186 17.70 27.07 -6.30
C LYS A 186 16.62 28.06 -5.88
N ASN A 187 15.48 27.59 -5.37
CA ASN A 187 14.28 28.39 -5.10
C ASN A 187 13.84 29.21 -6.32
N VAL A 188 13.77 28.56 -7.49
CA VAL A 188 13.37 29.20 -8.75
C VAL A 188 12.17 28.47 -9.34
N LYS A 189 11.16 29.20 -9.77
CA LYS A 189 10.01 28.67 -10.50
C LYS A 189 10.37 28.46 -11.96
N TYR A 190 9.96 27.34 -12.55
CA TYR A 190 10.14 27.15 -13.98
C TYR A 190 9.12 28.01 -14.76
N SER A 191 9.56 28.63 -15.86
CA SER A 191 8.69 29.43 -16.72
C SER A 191 7.55 28.58 -17.30
N LYS A 192 6.34 29.17 -17.42
CA LYS A 192 5.12 28.52 -17.94
C LYS A 192 5.36 27.70 -19.21
N TRP A 193 4.64 26.57 -19.29
CA TRP A 193 4.57 25.65 -20.42
C TRP A 193 4.36 26.37 -21.76
N VAL A 194 5.34 26.26 -22.66
CA VAL A 194 5.15 26.52 -24.10
C VAL A 194 5.58 25.26 -24.86
N GLY A 195 4.61 24.49 -25.37
CA GLY A 195 4.89 23.49 -26.42
C GLY A 195 5.17 22.03 -26.03
N GLY A 196 4.86 21.57 -24.82
CA GLY A 196 4.69 20.13 -24.56
C GLY A 196 5.96 19.27 -24.39
N TYR A 197 7.13 19.86 -24.14
CA TYR A 197 8.36 19.14 -23.79
C TYR A 197 8.93 19.66 -22.45
N TYR A 198 9.22 18.75 -21.52
CA TYR A 198 9.99 19.05 -20.30
C TYR A 198 11.50 18.91 -20.55
N PRO A 199 12.35 19.82 -20.06
CA PRO A 199 12.07 21.18 -19.62
C PRO A 199 12.27 22.18 -20.77
N ALA A 200 11.32 23.08 -20.97
CA ALA A 200 11.56 24.29 -21.77
C ALA A 200 12.70 25.08 -21.11
N LYS A 201 13.70 25.50 -21.90
CA LYS A 201 14.81 26.34 -21.42
C LYS A 201 14.25 27.52 -20.62
N ILE A 202 14.65 27.62 -19.35
CA ILE A 202 14.31 28.72 -18.44
C ILE A 202 14.78 30.02 -19.09
N LYS A 203 13.85 30.83 -19.59
CA LYS A 203 14.21 32.14 -20.15
C LYS A 203 14.24 33.24 -19.09
N ASN A 204 13.46 33.11 -18.02
CA ASN A 204 13.42 34.03 -16.89
C ASN A 204 13.38 33.22 -15.58
N GLU A 205 14.38 33.40 -14.72
CA GLU A 205 14.43 32.81 -13.38
C GLU A 205 13.62 33.67 -12.41
N GLU A 206 12.37 33.28 -12.14
CA GLU A 206 11.58 33.87 -11.05
C GLU A 206 12.01 33.22 -9.74
N ARG A 207 12.79 33.95 -8.92
CA ARG A 207 13.12 33.51 -7.55
C ARG A 207 11.88 33.58 -6.68
N ILE A 208 11.63 32.52 -5.93
CA ILE A 208 10.49 32.38 -5.04
C ILE A 208 10.96 32.23 -3.59
N SER A 209 10.06 32.51 -2.64
CA SER A 209 10.33 32.27 -1.23
C SER A 209 10.40 30.78 -0.93
N PHE A 210 11.00 30.42 0.21
CA PHE A 210 11.04 29.04 0.66
C PHE A 210 9.63 28.49 0.92
N GLU A 211 8.76 29.31 1.53
CA GLU A 211 7.36 28.98 1.78
C GLU A 211 6.58 28.73 0.48
N GLU A 212 6.75 29.59 -0.54
CA GLU A 212 6.09 29.40 -1.83
C GLU A 212 6.58 28.10 -2.50
N MET A 213 7.88 27.82 -2.47
CA MET A 213 8.46 26.59 -3.00
C MET A 213 7.85 25.35 -2.32
N THR A 214 7.78 25.35 -0.99
CA THR A 214 7.18 24.27 -0.21
C THR A 214 5.70 24.07 -0.54
N ASN A 215 4.92 25.15 -0.66
CA ASN A 215 3.51 25.06 -1.04
C ASN A 215 3.33 24.44 -2.43
N ILE A 216 4.17 24.82 -3.39
CA ILE A 216 4.16 24.22 -4.74
C ILE A 216 4.48 22.72 -4.68
N LEU A 217 5.45 22.30 -3.86
CA LEU A 217 5.78 20.88 -3.69
C LEU A 217 4.62 20.09 -3.11
N PHE A 218 3.94 20.60 -2.07
CA PHE A 218 2.79 19.91 -1.49
C PHE A 218 1.59 19.86 -2.44
N ASP A 219 1.35 20.91 -3.22
CA ASP A 219 0.29 20.92 -4.22
C ASP A 219 0.57 19.94 -5.36
N GLU A 220 1.83 19.84 -5.80
CA GLU A 220 2.25 18.82 -6.74
C GLU A 220 2.13 17.41 -6.14
N PHE A 221 2.53 17.21 -4.88
CA PHE A 221 2.37 15.94 -4.17
C PHE A 221 0.90 15.51 -4.14
N ARG A 222 -0.01 16.39 -3.73
CA ARG A 222 -1.45 16.12 -3.74
C ARG A 222 -1.96 15.81 -5.16
N GLY A 223 -1.58 16.60 -6.15
CA GLY A 223 -2.01 16.39 -7.55
C GLY A 223 -1.53 15.07 -8.14
N LEU A 224 -0.30 14.65 -7.82
CA LEU A 224 0.21 13.33 -8.18
C LEU A 224 -0.46 12.23 -7.36
N SER A 225 -0.82 12.50 -6.12
CA SER A 225 -1.48 11.53 -5.24
C SER A 225 -2.89 11.17 -5.67
N ASP A 226 -3.52 12.06 -6.43
CA ASP A 226 -4.81 11.78 -7.01
C ASP A 226 -4.74 10.47 -7.79
N ILE A 227 -3.62 10.18 -8.53
CA ILE A 227 -3.43 8.93 -9.33
C ILE A 227 -3.69 7.63 -8.57
N TYR A 228 -3.72 7.78 -7.26
CA TYR A 228 -3.88 6.75 -6.30
C TYR A 228 -5.27 6.95 -5.61
N SER A 229 -5.63 8.05 -4.94
CA SER A 229 -6.88 8.12 -4.15
C SER A 229 -8.19 8.41 -4.93
N PHE A 230 -8.65 7.51 -5.81
CA PHE A 230 -9.67 7.86 -6.83
C PHE A 230 -11.09 7.35 -6.69
N TRP A 231 -11.36 6.34 -5.87
CA TRP A 231 -12.68 5.70 -5.92
C TRP A 231 -13.47 5.83 -4.63
N GLY A 232 -14.80 5.89 -4.82
CA GLY A 232 -15.77 5.83 -3.75
C GLY A 232 -15.58 6.91 -2.69
N GLU A 233 -15.93 6.56 -1.46
CA GLU A 233 -15.86 7.45 -0.29
C GLU A 233 -14.44 7.66 0.24
N TYR A 234 -13.47 6.85 -0.19
CA TYR A 234 -12.06 6.98 0.20
C TYR A 234 -11.30 8.01 -0.66
N LYS A 235 -11.99 8.59 -1.65
CA LYS A 235 -11.45 9.65 -2.50
C LYS A 235 -11.08 10.85 -1.64
N GLY A 236 -9.80 11.21 -1.65
CA GLY A 236 -9.27 12.35 -0.90
C GLY A 236 -8.53 11.98 0.38
N LEU A 237 -8.62 10.73 0.86
CA LEU A 237 -7.92 10.29 2.06
C LEU A 237 -6.39 10.45 1.94
N VAL A 238 -5.81 10.20 0.76
CA VAL A 238 -4.37 10.47 0.54
C VAL A 238 -4.06 11.97 0.60
N ARG A 239 -4.96 12.83 0.11
CA ARG A 239 -4.77 14.29 0.22
C ARG A 239 -4.84 14.73 1.67
N ASP A 240 -5.66 14.09 2.50
CA ASP A 240 -5.72 14.35 3.94
C ASP A 240 -4.42 13.93 4.62
N LEU A 241 -3.87 12.75 4.30
CA LEU A 241 -2.56 12.31 4.78
C LEU A 241 -1.44 13.30 4.41
N ILE A 242 -1.40 13.76 3.14
CA ILE A 242 -0.42 14.75 2.68
C ILE A 242 -0.61 16.09 3.39
N THR A 243 -1.87 16.51 3.61
CA THR A 243 -2.19 17.74 4.33
C THR A 243 -1.78 17.65 5.79
N HIS A 244 -1.91 16.47 6.39
CA HIS A 244 -1.41 16.19 7.73
C HIS A 244 0.12 16.17 7.79
N MET A 245 0.81 15.68 6.75
CA MET A 245 2.27 15.83 6.66
C MET A 245 2.68 17.31 6.64
N GLN A 246 1.93 18.15 5.90
CA GLN A 246 2.23 19.58 5.78
C GLN A 246 2.00 20.35 7.09
N ASN A 247 0.92 20.05 7.82
CA ASN A 247 0.43 20.90 8.92
C ASN A 247 0.37 20.20 10.29
N GLY A 248 0.51 18.88 10.34
CA GLY A 248 0.26 18.04 11.51
C GLY A 248 1.47 17.84 12.43
N GLU A 249 2.65 18.30 12.02
CA GLU A 249 3.89 18.29 12.84
C GLU A 249 4.29 16.91 13.37
N GLY A 250 4.00 15.85 12.61
CA GLY A 250 4.34 14.47 12.99
C GLY A 250 3.40 13.83 14.01
N LYS A 251 2.29 14.50 14.40
CA LYS A 251 1.28 13.93 15.30
C LYS A 251 0.62 12.71 14.67
N VAL A 252 0.12 11.80 15.51
CA VAL A 252 -0.65 10.64 15.05
C VAL A 252 -1.85 11.09 14.22
N PHE A 253 -2.05 10.46 13.07
CA PHE A 253 -3.19 10.67 12.20
C PHE A 253 -4.25 9.61 12.47
N ILE A 254 -5.43 10.06 12.92
CA ILE A 254 -6.59 9.20 13.17
C ILE A 254 -7.68 9.64 12.20
N ASN A 255 -8.25 8.69 11.46
CA ASN A 255 -9.31 8.98 10.51
C ASN A 255 -10.34 7.85 10.48
N HIS A 256 -11.62 8.21 10.57
CA HIS A 256 -12.72 7.25 10.52
C HIS A 256 -12.76 6.43 9.22
N LEU A 257 -12.29 6.98 8.09
CA LEU A 257 -12.19 6.26 6.82
C LEU A 257 -11.12 5.16 6.87
N LEU A 258 -10.01 5.36 7.60
CA LEU A 258 -9.02 4.31 7.80
C LEU A 258 -9.59 3.16 8.66
N ASN A 259 -10.29 3.50 9.74
CA ASN A 259 -11.01 2.51 10.56
C ASN A 259 -12.06 1.75 9.75
N LYS A 260 -12.79 2.47 8.89
CA LYS A 260 -13.80 1.87 8.01
C LYS A 260 -13.16 0.92 6.98
N ALA A 261 -12.09 1.34 6.32
CA ALA A 261 -11.36 0.51 5.36
C ALA A 261 -10.83 -0.77 6.03
N LEU A 262 -10.21 -0.64 7.22
CA LEU A 262 -9.75 -1.77 8.01
C LEU A 262 -10.90 -2.73 8.36
N LYS A 263 -12.03 -2.18 8.82
CA LYS A 263 -13.22 -2.97 9.16
C LYS A 263 -13.79 -3.73 7.96
N GLU A 264 -13.95 -3.06 6.82
CA GLU A 264 -14.44 -3.67 5.59
C GLU A 264 -13.51 -4.79 5.12
N GLN A 265 -12.20 -4.59 5.19
CA GLN A 265 -11.22 -5.61 4.85
C GLN A 265 -11.36 -6.85 5.74
N ILE A 266 -11.45 -6.68 7.06
CA ILE A 266 -11.58 -7.81 7.99
C ILE A 266 -12.91 -8.56 7.78
N LEU A 267 -14.00 -7.84 7.51
CA LEU A 267 -15.33 -8.44 7.34
C LEU A 267 -15.52 -9.12 5.97
N ASN A 268 -14.87 -8.62 4.93
CA ASN A 268 -14.99 -9.15 3.57
C ASN A 268 -13.98 -10.27 3.27
N ASP A 269 -13.03 -10.55 4.18
CA ASP A 269 -12.14 -11.70 4.05
C ASP A 269 -12.90 -12.99 4.41
N ASP A 270 -13.45 -13.63 3.38
CA ASP A 270 -14.18 -14.90 3.43
C ASP A 270 -13.28 -16.12 3.21
N SER A 271 -11.96 -15.91 3.13
CA SER A 271 -11.03 -17.01 2.87
C SER A 271 -10.89 -17.91 4.11
N ASN A 272 -11.38 -19.14 4.01
CA ASN A 272 -11.31 -20.12 5.11
C ASN A 272 -9.86 -20.46 5.52
N GLU A 273 -8.90 -20.23 4.63
CA GLU A 273 -7.48 -20.48 4.89
C GLU A 273 -6.80 -19.29 5.60
N ASN A 274 -7.20 -18.04 5.33
CA ASN A 274 -6.44 -16.84 5.73
C ASN A 274 -7.21 -15.86 6.63
N SER A 275 -8.54 -15.91 6.70
CA SER A 275 -9.30 -14.93 7.48
C SER A 275 -9.08 -15.08 8.98
N THR A 276 -8.41 -14.09 9.59
CA THR A 276 -8.15 -14.10 11.04
C THR A 276 -9.42 -14.07 11.87
N LEU A 277 -10.45 -13.36 11.40
CA LEU A 277 -11.74 -13.28 12.09
C LEU A 277 -12.42 -14.65 12.13
N LEU A 278 -12.42 -15.37 11.00
CA LEU A 278 -12.98 -16.72 10.93
C LEU A 278 -12.17 -17.72 11.77
N LYS A 279 -10.84 -17.60 11.78
CA LYS A 279 -9.96 -18.47 12.58
C LYS A 279 -10.16 -18.26 14.09
N ILE A 280 -10.31 -17.02 14.52
CA ILE A 280 -10.65 -16.67 15.91
C ILE A 280 -12.04 -17.23 16.26
N LYS A 281 -13.04 -17.03 15.39
CA LYS A 281 -14.40 -17.57 15.58
C LYS A 281 -14.39 -19.09 15.75
N ASP A 282 -13.67 -19.79 14.88
CA ASP A 282 -13.51 -21.25 14.91
C ASP A 282 -12.80 -21.74 16.17
N ALA A 283 -11.71 -21.07 16.57
CA ALA A 283 -10.96 -21.41 17.77
C ALA A 283 -11.81 -21.22 19.02
N LEU A 284 -12.59 -20.13 19.10
CA LEU A 284 -13.58 -19.92 20.16
C LEU A 284 -14.60 -21.06 20.19
N LYS A 285 -15.30 -21.31 19.08
CA LYS A 285 -16.34 -22.34 18.99
C LYS A 285 -15.85 -23.73 19.44
N ARG A 286 -14.65 -24.14 19.01
CA ARG A 286 -14.08 -25.47 19.29
C ARG A 286 -13.62 -25.66 20.74
N ASN A 287 -13.26 -24.58 21.44
CA ASN A 287 -12.59 -24.65 22.73
C ASN A 287 -13.38 -24.06 23.90
N ILE A 288 -14.54 -23.44 23.66
CA ILE A 288 -15.49 -23.07 24.73
C ILE A 288 -15.93 -24.32 25.49
N ASP A 289 -15.86 -24.26 26.82
CA ASP A 289 -16.54 -25.19 27.70
C ASP A 289 -18.00 -24.76 27.84
N TRP A 290 -18.83 -25.32 26.96
CA TRP A 290 -20.26 -25.04 26.89
C TRP A 290 -21.02 -25.45 28.15
N LYS A 291 -20.52 -26.43 28.93
CA LYS A 291 -21.19 -26.89 30.16
C LYS A 291 -21.04 -25.85 31.26
N ASN A 292 -19.85 -25.27 31.37
CA ASN A 292 -19.54 -24.28 32.39
C ASN A 292 -19.71 -22.83 31.90
N SER A 293 -20.02 -22.63 30.60
CA SER A 293 -20.17 -21.32 29.95
C SER A 293 -18.90 -20.44 30.06
N ILE A 294 -17.73 -21.05 29.89
CA ILE A 294 -16.43 -20.38 30.00
C ILE A 294 -15.52 -20.75 28.82
N TYR A 295 -14.54 -19.89 28.53
CA TYR A 295 -13.37 -20.28 27.74
C TYR A 295 -12.23 -20.66 28.71
N PRO A 296 -11.78 -21.93 28.75
CA PRO A 296 -10.74 -22.35 29.67
C PRO A 296 -9.39 -21.69 29.40
N GLU A 297 -8.69 -21.23 30.44
CA GLU A 297 -7.38 -20.58 30.32
C GLU A 297 -6.31 -21.50 29.67
N ASN A 298 -6.36 -22.81 29.94
CA ASN A 298 -5.46 -23.79 29.33
C ASN A 298 -5.68 -24.00 27.81
N LYS A 299 -6.75 -23.45 27.23
CA LYS A 299 -7.02 -23.47 25.78
C LYS A 299 -6.55 -22.20 25.07
N ILE A 300 -5.83 -21.31 25.76
CA ILE A 300 -5.35 -20.05 25.19
C ILE A 300 -4.42 -20.25 23.98
N ASN A 301 -3.58 -21.28 24.02
CA ASN A 301 -2.65 -21.58 22.91
C ASN A 301 -3.42 -21.89 21.62
N ALA A 302 -4.59 -22.53 21.69
CA ALA A 302 -5.41 -22.77 20.51
C ALA A 302 -5.91 -21.46 19.86
N LEU A 303 -6.20 -20.44 20.66
CA LEU A 303 -6.61 -19.12 20.18
C LEU A 303 -5.43 -18.37 19.54
N ASN A 304 -4.27 -18.40 20.20
CA ASN A 304 -3.04 -17.76 19.72
C ASN A 304 -2.52 -18.42 18.43
N ASP A 305 -2.53 -19.75 18.38
CA ASP A 305 -2.04 -20.53 17.24
C ASP A 305 -2.99 -20.43 16.04
N ALA A 306 -4.30 -20.25 16.26
CA ALA A 306 -5.25 -19.97 15.18
C ALA A 306 -4.89 -18.70 14.40
N VAL A 307 -4.33 -17.69 15.09
CA VAL A 307 -3.90 -16.43 14.45
C VAL A 307 -2.46 -16.50 13.89
N LYS A 308 -1.58 -17.32 14.51
CA LYS A 308 -0.23 -17.53 13.97
C LYS A 308 -0.20 -18.38 12.70
N THR A 309 -1.11 -19.36 12.61
CA THR A 309 -1.22 -20.28 11.46
C THR A 309 -2.08 -19.71 10.35
N SER A 310 -2.94 -18.74 10.64
CA SER A 310 -3.49 -17.89 9.61
C SER A 310 -2.38 -17.04 9.01
N VAL A 311 -2.49 -16.75 7.72
CA VAL A 311 -1.97 -15.48 7.25
C VAL A 311 -2.68 -14.45 8.14
N LEU A 312 -1.94 -13.57 8.82
CA LEU A 312 -2.57 -12.42 9.48
C LEU A 312 -3.50 -11.73 8.45
N PRO A 313 -4.18 -10.62 8.75
CA PRO A 313 -4.20 -9.61 7.70
C PRO A 313 -2.71 -9.28 7.49
N LYS A 314 -1.99 -10.09 6.72
CA LYS A 314 -0.79 -9.70 6.04
C LYS A 314 -1.37 -8.67 5.12
N PHE A 315 -1.27 -7.43 5.55
CA PHE A 315 -1.46 -6.31 4.66
C PHE A 315 -0.38 -6.31 3.56
N ASN A 316 0.44 -7.38 3.44
CA ASN A 316 1.09 -7.80 2.20
C ASN A 316 0.04 -7.91 1.10
N GLY A 317 -0.17 -6.76 0.50
CA GLY A 317 -1.35 -6.45 -0.27
C GLY A 317 -2.50 -5.90 0.58
N TRP A 318 -2.57 -4.58 0.58
CA TRP A 318 -3.62 -3.83 -0.12
C TRP A 318 -4.15 -4.49 -1.44
N VAL A 319 -4.26 -5.83 -1.55
CA VAL A 319 -4.28 -6.56 -2.82
C VAL A 319 -5.44 -6.07 -3.66
N ASP A 320 -5.09 -5.43 -4.77
CA ASP A 320 -5.98 -5.05 -5.86
C ASP A 320 -7.12 -4.08 -5.52
N ARG A 321 -6.87 -2.79 -5.80
CA ARG A 321 -7.90 -1.92 -6.40
C ARG A 321 -9.07 -1.52 -5.50
N ILE A 322 -8.96 -1.61 -4.18
CA ILE A 322 -9.85 -0.81 -3.32
C ILE A 322 -9.33 0.61 -3.35
N ASN A 323 -9.80 1.32 -4.36
CA ASN A 323 -9.97 2.75 -4.33
C ASN A 323 -8.71 3.63 -4.34
N GLY A 324 -7.58 2.95 -4.48
CA GLY A 324 -6.35 3.39 -5.12
C GLY A 324 -5.30 4.04 -4.22
N LEU A 325 -5.38 3.97 -2.90
CA LEU A 325 -4.31 4.42 -1.98
C LEU A 325 -2.99 3.58 -2.07
N VAL A 326 -2.36 3.48 -3.24
CA VAL A 326 -1.16 2.66 -3.53
C VAL A 326 0.14 3.30 -3.02
N ILE A 327 0.10 4.54 -2.53
CA ILE A 327 1.32 5.28 -2.14
C ILE A 327 1.73 5.01 -0.70
N SER A 328 0.80 4.60 0.16
CA SER A 328 1.11 4.32 1.56
C SER A 328 1.26 2.82 1.75
N VAL A 329 2.53 2.41 1.79
CA VAL A 329 3.01 1.30 2.62
C VAL A 329 3.05 -0.10 1.97
N HIS A 330 4.24 -0.71 2.04
CA HIS A 330 4.51 -2.09 1.66
C HIS A 330 4.14 -3.15 2.70
N ASP A 331 3.67 -2.78 3.89
CA ASP A 331 3.19 -3.70 4.94
C ASP A 331 2.81 -2.86 6.17
N THR A 332 1.65 -3.10 6.80
CA THR A 332 1.32 -2.40 8.07
C THR A 332 2.42 -2.58 9.10
N TRP A 333 2.90 -1.48 9.67
CA TRP A 333 4.00 -1.51 10.63
C TRP A 333 3.71 -2.41 11.84
N SER A 334 2.58 -2.22 12.53
CA SER A 334 2.25 -2.97 13.75
C SER A 334 0.77 -3.38 13.82
N THR A 335 0.49 -4.55 14.41
CA THR A 335 -0.88 -5.06 14.60
C THR A 335 -1.00 -5.79 15.93
N HIS A 336 -2.01 -5.40 16.70
CA HIS A 336 -2.47 -6.06 17.91
C HIS A 336 -3.91 -6.56 17.72
N ILE A 337 -4.16 -7.83 18.07
CA ILE A 337 -5.50 -8.42 18.06
C ILE A 337 -5.81 -8.89 19.48
N THR A 338 -6.91 -8.38 20.04
CA THR A 338 -7.27 -8.58 21.44
C THR A 338 -8.72 -9.04 21.57
N LEU A 339 -8.94 -10.15 22.27
CA LEU A 339 -10.27 -10.54 22.73
C LEU A 339 -10.65 -9.64 23.91
N LYS A 340 -11.58 -8.70 23.69
CA LYS A 340 -11.98 -7.71 24.70
C LYS A 340 -13.05 -8.24 25.64
N ALA A 341 -14.00 -8.98 25.08
CA ALA A 341 -15.12 -9.56 25.82
C ALA A 341 -15.53 -10.89 25.19
N LEU A 342 -16.02 -11.81 26.02
CA LEU A 342 -16.63 -13.06 25.61
C LEU A 342 -17.79 -13.39 26.55
N GLU A 343 -18.98 -13.47 25.98
CA GLU A 343 -20.21 -13.90 26.65
C GLU A 343 -20.58 -15.28 26.10
N VAL A 344 -20.77 -16.27 26.97
CA VAL A 344 -21.25 -17.61 26.60
C VAL A 344 -22.57 -17.85 27.33
N SER A 345 -23.61 -18.21 26.58
CA SER A 345 -24.93 -18.49 27.13
C SER A 345 -25.57 -19.67 26.41
N GLY A 346 -25.77 -20.77 27.14
CA GLY A 346 -26.30 -22.02 26.59
C GLY A 346 -25.40 -22.54 25.46
N ASN A 347 -25.95 -22.59 24.24
CA ASN A 347 -25.22 -23.04 23.05
C ASN A 347 -24.75 -21.89 22.15
N LYS A 348 -24.77 -20.64 22.64
CA LYS A 348 -24.35 -19.45 21.88
C LYS A 348 -23.20 -18.71 22.57
N PHE A 349 -22.38 -18.06 21.77
CA PHE A 349 -21.39 -17.11 22.25
C PHE A 349 -21.44 -15.80 21.48
N ARG A 350 -21.02 -14.74 22.15
CA ARG A 350 -20.81 -13.41 21.59
C ARG A 350 -19.45 -12.90 22.07
N ALA A 351 -18.54 -12.67 21.14
CA ALA A 351 -17.19 -12.20 21.41
C ALA A 351 -17.00 -10.81 20.81
N THR A 352 -16.23 -9.96 21.48
CA THR A 352 -15.79 -8.67 20.92
C THR A 352 -14.28 -8.73 20.73
N VAL A 353 -13.83 -8.58 19.49
CA VAL A 353 -12.42 -8.61 19.10
C VAL A 353 -11.99 -7.23 18.63
N GLU A 354 -10.93 -6.70 19.24
CA GLU A 354 -10.27 -5.46 18.86
C GLU A 354 -9.12 -5.76 17.89
N TYR A 355 -9.09 -5.05 16.78
CA TYR A 355 -7.95 -4.94 15.89
C TYR A 355 -7.41 -3.52 16.01
N HIS A 356 -6.20 -3.39 16.56
CA HIS A 356 -5.46 -2.12 16.62
C HIS A 356 -4.25 -2.24 15.70
N VAL A 357 -4.19 -1.38 14.69
CA VAL A 357 -3.20 -1.42 13.61
C VAL A 357 -2.59 -0.04 13.47
N GLN A 358 -1.27 0.00 13.36
CA GLN A 358 -0.54 1.23 13.09
C GLN A 358 0.33 1.05 11.85
N ASP A 359 0.51 2.17 11.15
CA ASP A 359 1.36 2.23 9.98
C ASP A 359 2.05 3.58 9.85
N HIS A 360 3.13 3.67 9.08
CA HIS A 360 3.90 4.90 8.93
C HIS A 360 3.59 5.60 7.61
N PHE A 361 3.35 6.91 7.69
CA PHE A 361 3.36 7.80 6.53
C PHE A 361 4.73 8.48 6.45
N GLY A 362 5.69 7.74 5.92
CA GLY A 362 7.05 8.20 5.64
C GLY A 362 7.74 7.29 4.63
N LEU A 363 8.91 7.71 4.15
CA LEU A 363 9.74 6.92 3.24
C LEU A 363 11.11 6.63 3.86
N ASP A 364 11.58 5.40 3.68
CA ASP A 364 12.94 5.02 4.00
C ASP A 364 13.90 5.17 2.79
N ASP A 365 15.17 4.86 3.00
CA ASP A 365 16.19 4.95 1.95
C ASP A 365 15.94 3.96 0.80
N ASN A 366 15.42 2.77 1.11
CA ASN A 366 15.15 1.72 0.12
C ASN A 366 14.00 2.10 -0.81
N ASP A 367 12.99 2.78 -0.29
CA ASP A 367 11.83 3.24 -1.06
C ASP A 367 12.25 4.16 -2.19
N VAL A 368 13.07 5.17 -1.91
CA VAL A 368 13.49 6.15 -2.92
C VAL A 368 14.59 5.60 -3.84
N LEU A 369 15.39 4.64 -3.39
CA LEU A 369 16.40 3.98 -4.22
C LEU A 369 15.81 2.90 -5.13
N ASN A 370 14.60 2.43 -4.81
CA ASN A 370 13.87 1.45 -5.60
C ASN A 370 13.75 1.91 -7.05
N VAL A 371 14.18 1.03 -7.96
CA VAL A 371 14.27 1.34 -9.39
C VAL A 371 12.94 1.63 -10.07
N VAL A 372 11.81 1.25 -9.45
CA VAL A 372 10.46 1.55 -9.88
C VAL A 372 9.99 2.86 -9.25
N TYR A 373 10.06 3.01 -7.92
CA TYR A 373 9.52 4.18 -7.23
C TYR A 373 10.23 5.49 -7.55
N LYS A 374 11.55 5.47 -7.70
CA LYS A 374 12.33 6.66 -8.09
C LYS A 374 11.91 7.27 -9.43
N GLN A 375 11.21 6.51 -10.28
CA GLN A 375 10.69 7.02 -11.55
C GLN A 375 9.51 7.95 -11.36
N PHE A 376 8.68 7.69 -10.35
CA PHE A 376 7.52 8.52 -10.06
C PHE A 376 7.96 9.74 -9.28
N ARG A 377 7.49 10.90 -9.72
CA ARG A 377 7.86 12.16 -9.08
C ARG A 377 7.34 12.28 -7.64
N ILE A 378 6.23 11.61 -7.35
CA ILE A 378 5.60 11.64 -6.04
C ILE A 378 6.54 11.21 -4.91
N PHE A 379 7.28 10.10 -5.08
CA PHE A 379 8.23 9.62 -4.07
C PHE A 379 9.45 10.55 -3.93
N ARG A 380 9.88 11.16 -5.04
CA ARG A 380 10.98 12.15 -5.01
C ARG A 380 10.59 13.40 -4.23
N ILE A 381 9.39 13.92 -4.44
CA ILE A 381 8.85 15.07 -3.70
C ILE A 381 8.69 14.72 -2.22
N TRP A 382 8.05 13.58 -1.93
CA TRP A 382 7.81 13.12 -0.57
C TRP A 382 9.12 12.97 0.21
N PHE A 383 10.11 12.26 -0.36
CA PHE A 383 11.40 12.04 0.28
C PHE A 383 12.14 13.37 0.53
N VAL A 384 12.12 14.31 -0.42
CA VAL A 384 12.77 15.63 -0.24
C VAL A 384 12.06 16.48 0.81
N LEU A 385 10.72 16.50 0.82
CA LEU A 385 9.94 17.18 1.87
C LEU A 385 10.28 16.63 3.26
N GLN A 386 10.45 15.32 3.39
CA GLN A 386 10.72 14.63 4.65
C GLN A 386 12.17 14.77 5.12
N ARG A 387 13.13 14.40 4.27
CA ARG A 387 14.52 14.12 4.67
C ARG A 387 15.46 15.31 4.54
N TRP A 388 15.15 16.28 3.68
CA TRP A 388 16.05 17.42 3.51
C TRP A 388 16.07 18.30 4.77
N GLU A 389 17.26 18.55 5.32
CA GLU A 389 17.49 19.35 6.54
C GLU A 389 16.82 20.75 6.52
N LYS A 390 16.62 21.31 5.33
CA LYS A 390 15.95 22.61 5.16
C LYS A 390 14.43 22.52 5.25
N LEU A 391 13.82 21.42 4.76
CA LEU A 391 12.36 21.23 4.70
C LEU A 391 11.82 20.49 5.92
N LYS A 392 12.43 19.35 6.28
CA LYS A 392 12.22 18.63 7.56
C LYS A 392 10.76 18.43 7.96
N PHE A 393 9.87 18.15 7.00
CA PHE A 393 8.48 17.81 7.30
C PHE A 393 8.42 16.43 7.94
N LYS A 394 7.77 16.34 9.10
CA LYS A 394 7.79 15.13 9.90
C LYS A 394 6.89 14.05 9.30
N PRO A 395 7.38 12.82 9.12
CA PRO A 395 6.52 11.67 8.91
C PRO A 395 5.70 11.41 10.18
N PHE A 396 4.67 10.57 10.08
CA PHE A 396 3.76 10.34 11.18
C PHE A 396 3.17 8.94 11.16
N ILE A 397 2.64 8.52 12.31
CA ILE A 397 1.92 7.27 12.45
C ILE A 397 0.45 7.48 12.06
N THR A 398 -0.08 6.59 11.23
CA THR A 398 -1.51 6.40 11.05
C THR A 398 -1.99 5.35 12.04
N ASP A 399 -3.04 5.67 12.80
CA ASP A 399 -3.58 4.79 13.84
C ASP A 399 -5.01 4.37 13.49
N MET A 400 -5.22 3.06 13.49
CA MET A 400 -6.48 2.42 13.13
C MET A 400 -6.93 1.49 14.24
N ASN A 401 -8.16 1.68 14.71
CA ASN A 401 -8.77 0.82 15.74
C ASN A 401 -10.18 0.41 15.32
N VAL A 402 -10.42 -0.90 15.30
CA VAL A 402 -11.71 -1.49 14.92
C VAL A 402 -12.12 -2.54 15.94
N MET A 403 -13.36 -2.43 16.39
CA MET A 403 -14.04 -3.42 17.22
C MET A 403 -15.03 -4.22 16.39
N ILE A 404 -14.89 -5.54 16.41
CA ILE A 404 -15.73 -6.48 15.67
C ILE A 404 -16.42 -7.42 16.65
N VAL A 405 -17.75 -7.53 16.52
CA VAL A 405 -18.55 -8.51 17.26
C VAL A 405 -18.65 -9.78 16.44
N ILE A 406 -18.27 -10.90 17.05
CA ILE A 406 -18.38 -12.25 16.48
C ILE A 406 -19.44 -12.99 17.27
N GLU A 407 -20.40 -13.58 16.56
CA GLU A 407 -21.41 -14.46 17.16
C GLU A 407 -21.29 -15.87 16.56
N GLY A 408 -21.54 -16.86 17.39
CA GLY A 408 -21.54 -18.26 16.97
C GLY A 408 -22.31 -19.15 17.93
N GLU A 409 -22.49 -20.39 17.51
CA GLU A 409 -23.19 -21.43 18.26
C GLU A 409 -22.43 -22.74 18.21
N LYS A 410 -22.75 -23.66 19.13
CA LYS A 410 -22.07 -24.95 19.33
C LYS A 410 -21.92 -25.80 18.07
#